data_AF-A0A971NKW3-F1
#
_entry.id   AF-A0A971NKW3-F1
#
_cell.length_a   1.000
_cell.length_b   1.000
_cell.length_c   1.000
_cell.angle_alpha   90.00
_cell.angle_beta   90.00
_cell.angle_gamma   90.00
#
_symmetry.space_group_name_H-M   'P 1'
#
loop_
_entity.id
_entity.type
_entity.pdbx_description
1 polymer ?
#
loop_
_entity_poly.entity_id
_entity_poly.type
_entity_poly.pdbx_seq_one_letter_code
_entity_poly.pdbx_strand_id
1 'polypeptide(L)'
;RELRQDFRDRTQGLREDLWAKRQEMRTILGGSSPDEKQLKKVQKEINALQAKLADAKVEHMLEVKKINPQAFTGEGFGYGRHAGKCGWRPCPSGYGQGRNFSGTL
;
A
#
# COMPACT_ATOMS: atom_id res chain seq x y z
N ARG A 1 11.82 -16.56 11.97
CA ARG A 1 10.47 -16.27 11.43
C ARG A 1 9.67 -15.37 12.38
N GLU A 2 10.02 -15.38 13.67
CA GLU A 2 9.38 -14.68 14.79
C GLU A 2 9.34 -13.15 14.63
N LEU A 3 10.48 -12.48 14.35
CA LEU A 3 10.52 -11.01 14.29
C LEU A 3 9.46 -10.37 13.35
N ARG A 4 9.18 -11.01 12.21
CA ARG A 4 8.14 -10.54 11.28
C ARG A 4 6.72 -10.81 11.79
N GLN A 5 6.52 -11.92 12.49
CA GLN A 5 5.24 -12.27 13.09
C GLN A 5 4.96 -11.34 14.28
N ASP A 6 5.95 -11.14 15.15
CA ASP A 6 5.86 -10.22 16.29
C ASP A 6 5.53 -8.79 15.84
N PHE A 7 6.20 -8.30 14.79
CA PHE A 7 5.86 -7.00 14.22
C PHE A 7 4.42 -6.95 13.73
N ARG A 8 3.93 -8.00 13.06
CA ARG A 8 2.55 -8.08 12.57
C ARG A 8 1.56 -8.05 13.73
N ASP A 9 1.79 -8.83 14.77
CA ASP A 9 0.91 -8.98 15.91
C ASP A 9 0.87 -7.68 16.72
N ARG A 10 2.03 -7.06 17.00
CA ARG A 10 2.14 -5.75 17.68
C ARG A 10 1.43 -4.63 16.92
N THR A 11 1.38 -4.69 15.59
CA THR A 11 0.77 -3.66 14.75
C THR A 11 -0.62 -4.04 14.23
N GLN A 12 -1.18 -5.17 14.66
CA GLN A 12 -2.49 -5.63 14.19
C GLN A 12 -3.59 -4.64 14.57
N GLY A 13 -3.70 -4.29 15.86
CA GLY A 13 -4.71 -3.33 16.33
C GLY A 13 -4.61 -1.97 15.63
N LEU A 14 -3.39 -1.45 15.43
CA LEU A 14 -3.18 -0.19 14.69
C LEU A 14 -3.65 -0.27 13.23
N ARG A 15 -3.53 -1.43 12.57
CA ARG A 15 -4.02 -1.63 11.20
C ARG A 15 -5.54 -1.77 11.15
N GLU A 16 -6.13 -2.45 12.13
CA GLU A 16 -7.58 -2.59 12.28
C GLU A 16 -8.23 -1.23 12.52
N ASP A 17 -7.69 -0.44 13.45
CA ASP A 17 -8.12 0.94 13.71
C ASP A 17 -8.02 1.82 12.47
N LEU A 18 -6.90 1.72 11.74
CA LEU A 18 -6.69 2.47 10.50
C LEU A 18 -7.72 2.07 9.43
N TRP A 19 -8.06 0.79 9.33
CA TRP A 19 -9.07 0.31 8.40
C TRP A 19 -10.47 0.82 8.79
N ALA A 20 -10.84 0.73 10.06
CA ALA A 20 -12.10 1.25 10.58
C ALA A 20 -12.25 2.76 10.29
N LYS A 21 -11.20 3.56 10.57
CA LYS A 21 -11.21 5.01 10.32
C LYS A 21 -11.31 5.36 8.83
N ARG A 22 -10.73 4.55 7.95
CA ARG A 22 -10.89 4.71 6.49
C ARG A 22 -12.30 4.39 6.01
N GLN A 23 -12.97 3.40 6.61
CA GLN A 23 -14.38 3.13 6.31
C GLN A 23 -15.29 4.25 6.81
N GLU A 24 -15.01 4.81 7.99
CA GLU A 24 -15.71 5.98 8.52
C GLU A 24 -15.59 7.16 7.55
N MET A 25 -14.38 7.49 7.10
CA MET A 25 -14.15 8.55 6.11
C MET A 25 -14.88 8.28 4.78
N ARG A 26 -14.86 7.04 4.29
CA ARG A 26 -15.59 6.64 3.07
C ARG A 26 -17.10 6.81 3.23
N THR A 27 -17.64 6.50 4.41
CA THR A 27 -19.07 6.63 4.72
C THR A 27 -19.48 8.10 4.72
N ILE A 28 -18.68 8.98 5.33
CA ILE A 28 -18.92 10.43 5.34
C ILE A 28 -18.92 10.99 3.91
N LEU A 29 -17.95 10.59 3.08
CA LEU A 29 -17.85 11.03 1.68
C LEU A 29 -18.94 10.46 0.77
N GLY A 30 -19.55 9.32 1.14
CA GLY A 30 -20.65 8.72 0.40
C GLY A 30 -22.00 9.40 0.64
N GLY A 31 -22.10 10.27 1.65
CA GLY A 31 -23.30 11.04 1.94
C GLY A 31 -23.53 12.18 0.94
N SER A 32 -24.78 12.61 0.79
CA SER A 32 -25.17 13.70 -0.13
C SER A 32 -24.62 15.08 0.26
N SER A 33 -24.24 15.26 1.53
CA SER A 33 -23.59 16.47 2.04
C SER A 33 -22.54 16.07 3.10
N PRO A 34 -21.27 15.89 2.70
CA PRO A 34 -20.22 15.48 3.63
C PRO A 34 -19.89 16.61 4.61
N ASP A 35 -19.89 16.31 5.92
CA ASP A 35 -19.46 17.25 6.96
C ASP A 35 -17.93 17.41 6.93
N GLU A 36 -17.47 18.58 6.48
CA GLU A 36 -16.06 18.93 6.37
C GLU A 36 -15.32 18.87 7.71
N LYS A 37 -15.97 19.25 8.82
CA LYS A 37 -15.35 19.24 10.15
C LYS A 37 -15.10 17.82 10.62
N GLN A 38 -16.08 16.94 10.44
CA GLN A 38 -15.94 15.51 10.74
C GLN A 38 -14.88 14.86 9.85
N LEU A 39 -14.88 15.17 8.54
CA LEU A 39 -13.89 14.63 7.61
C LEU A 39 -12.46 15.01 8.00
N LYS A 40 -12.22 16.29 8.31
CA LYS A 40 -10.92 16.79 8.78
C LYS A 40 -10.48 16.13 10.09
N LYS A 41 -11.43 15.84 11.00
CA LYS A 41 -11.15 15.12 12.24
C LYS A 41 -10.70 13.68 11.96
N VAL A 42 -11.46 12.93 11.17
CA VAL A 42 -11.14 11.54 10.81
C VAL A 42 -9.80 11.46 10.06
N GLN A 43 -9.52 12.41 9.15
CA GLN A 43 -8.24 12.47 8.46
C GLN A 43 -7.05 12.68 9.42
N LYS A 44 -7.19 13.51 10.46
CA LYS A 44 -6.15 13.69 11.48
C LYS A 44 -5.91 12.42 12.29
N GLU A 45 -6.97 11.70 12.64
CA GLU A 45 -6.88 10.41 13.34
C GLU A 45 -6.17 9.36 12.48
N ILE A 46 -6.50 9.29 11.18
CA ILE A 46 -5.80 8.44 10.20
C ILE A 46 -4.30 8.78 10.16
N ASN A 47 -3.94 10.06 10.07
CA ASN A 47 -2.54 10.49 10.02
C ASN A 47 -1.80 10.11 11.30
N ALA A 48 -2.43 10.25 12.47
CA ALA A 48 -1.83 9.85 13.75
C ALA A 48 -1.59 8.32 13.82
N LEU A 49 -2.53 7.50 13.35
CA LEU A 49 -2.36 6.05 13.28
C LEU A 49 -1.26 5.65 12.29
N GLN A 50 -1.17 6.34 11.14
CA GLN A 50 -0.11 6.12 10.16
C GLN A 50 1.27 6.48 10.72
N ALA A 51 1.39 7.57 11.48
CA ALA A 51 2.62 7.94 12.16
C ALA A 51 3.08 6.83 13.11
N LYS A 52 2.21 6.34 13.99
CA LYS A 52 2.52 5.22 14.90
C LYS A 52 2.97 3.97 14.16
N LEU A 53 2.33 3.64 13.04
CA LEU A 53 2.74 2.50 12.20
C LEU A 53 4.09 2.73 11.52
N ALA A 54 4.42 3.97 11.16
CA ALA A 54 5.72 4.32 10.58
C ALA A 54 6.82 4.17 11.63
N ASP A 55 6.60 4.65 12.85
CA ASP A 55 7.55 4.51 13.97
C ASP A 55 7.84 3.03 14.27
N ALA A 56 6.78 2.21 14.40
CA ALA A 56 6.93 0.76 14.61
C ALA A 56 7.69 0.06 13.47
N LYS A 57 7.55 0.52 12.21
CA LYS A 57 8.33 -0.01 11.09
C LYS A 57 9.81 0.33 11.22
N VAL A 58 10.13 1.56 11.63
CA VAL A 58 11.52 1.98 11.84
C VAL A 58 12.17 1.14 12.92
N GLU A 59 11.48 0.95 14.05
CA GLU A 59 11.94 0.06 15.12
C GLU A 59 12.20 -1.37 14.61
N HIS A 60 11.24 -1.93 13.87
CA HIS A 60 11.40 -3.25 13.27
C HIS A 60 12.59 -3.33 12.29
N MET A 61 12.79 -2.31 11.45
CA MET A 61 13.95 -2.25 10.54
C MET A 61 15.27 -2.20 11.32
N LEU A 62 15.32 -1.47 12.43
CA LEU A 62 16.49 -1.43 13.31
C LEU A 62 16.75 -2.79 13.96
N GLU A 63 15.72 -3.48 14.45
CA GLU A 63 15.83 -4.85 14.97
C GLU A 63 16.36 -5.82 13.91
N VAL A 64 15.84 -5.75 12.68
CA VAL A 64 16.31 -6.59 11.56
C VAL A 64 17.76 -6.26 11.21
N LYS A 65 18.16 -4.98 11.18
CA LYS A 65 19.55 -4.58 10.90
C LYS A 65 20.55 -5.09 11.95
N LYS A 66 20.15 -5.21 13.21
CA LYS A 66 20.99 -5.82 14.26
C LYS A 66 21.31 -7.28 13.96
N ILE A 67 20.36 -8.02 13.37
CA ILE A 67 20.52 -9.44 13.00
C ILE A 67 21.27 -9.56 11.67
N ASN A 68 20.91 -8.73 10.69
CA ASN A 68 21.54 -8.70 9.38
C ASN A 68 21.89 -7.24 9.01
N PRO A 69 23.15 -6.82 9.19
CA PRO A 69 23.59 -5.46 8.85
C PRO A 69 23.47 -5.11 7.36
N GLN A 70 23.42 -6.11 6.48
CA GLN A 70 23.18 -5.93 5.04
C GLN A 70 21.68 -5.90 4.68
N ALA A 71 20.78 -6.06 5.66
CA ALA A 71 19.36 -5.91 5.43
C ALA A 71 19.03 -4.47 5.02
N PHE A 72 18.16 -4.34 4.02
CA PHE A 72 17.72 -3.06 3.45
C PHE A 72 18.81 -2.25 2.73
N THR A 73 20.05 -2.73 2.70
CA THR A 73 21.19 -2.13 1.99
C THR A 73 21.55 -3.00 0.79
N GLY A 74 20.80 -2.84 -0.29
CA GLY A 74 21.07 -3.47 -1.57
C GLY A 74 20.24 -2.81 -2.68
N GLU A 75 20.72 -2.91 -3.92
CA GLU A 75 20.11 -2.35 -5.15
C GLU A 75 18.68 -2.86 -5.45
N GLY A 76 18.05 -3.61 -4.54
CA GLY A 76 16.68 -4.13 -4.67
C GLY A 76 15.60 -3.33 -3.92
N PHE A 77 15.94 -2.28 -3.17
CA PHE A 77 14.96 -1.39 -2.52
C PHE A 77 14.59 -0.15 -3.37
N GLY A 78 15.26 0.06 -4.50
CA GLY A 78 14.86 1.03 -5.51
C GLY A 78 14.04 0.33 -6.59
N TYR A 79 12.82 0.81 -6.82
CA TYR A 79 12.04 0.62 -8.05
C TYR A 79 11.93 -0.83 -8.55
N GLY A 80 10.76 -1.43 -8.29
CA GLY A 80 10.23 -2.66 -8.86
C GLY A 80 11.15 -3.48 -9.76
N ARG A 81 11.24 -4.78 -9.46
CA ARG A 81 11.72 -5.83 -10.38
C ARG A 81 10.81 -6.02 -11.63
N HIS A 82 10.17 -4.94 -12.07
CA HIS A 82 9.42 -4.73 -13.29
C HIS A 82 9.80 -3.41 -14.01
N ALA A 83 10.69 -2.59 -13.44
CA ALA A 83 11.29 -1.45 -14.13
C ALA A 83 12.38 -1.99 -15.08
N GLY A 84 11.98 -2.30 -16.32
CA GLY A 84 12.94 -2.50 -17.41
C GLY A 84 12.97 -3.89 -18.03
N LYS A 85 11.82 -4.43 -18.49
CA LYS A 85 11.81 -5.25 -19.71
C LYS A 85 11.30 -4.50 -20.95
N CYS A 86 11.22 -3.18 -20.86
CA CYS A 86 10.97 -2.29 -21.99
C CYS A 86 11.94 -1.10 -21.94
N GLY A 87 13.24 -1.39 -21.89
CA GLY A 87 14.24 -0.39 -22.25
C GLY A 87 14.13 -0.12 -23.74
N TRP A 88 13.81 1.13 -24.12
CA TRP A 88 14.08 1.71 -25.43
C TRP A 88 13.66 0.90 -26.68
N ARG A 89 12.51 0.21 -26.64
CA ARG A 89 11.86 -0.32 -27.85
C ARG A 89 10.35 -0.06 -27.77
N PRO A 90 9.71 0.39 -28.86
CA PRO A 90 8.25 0.54 -28.87
C PRO A 90 7.63 -0.84 -28.68
N CYS A 91 6.94 -1.05 -27.56
CA CYS A 91 6.07 -2.20 -27.37
C CYS A 91 5.04 -2.20 -28.51
N PRO A 92 4.81 -3.31 -29.22
CA PRO A 92 3.67 -3.40 -30.11
C PRO A 92 2.44 -3.20 -29.25
N SER A 93 1.73 -2.11 -29.52
CA SER A 93 0.38 -1.87 -29.05
C SER A 93 -0.38 -3.19 -29.10
N GLY A 94 -0.86 -3.64 -27.95
CA GLY A 94 -1.74 -4.79 -27.87
C GLY A 94 -2.91 -4.53 -28.81
N TYR A 95 -2.89 -5.17 -29.97
CA TYR A 95 -4.05 -5.29 -30.82
C TYR A 95 -5.12 -5.94 -29.97
N GLY A 96 -6.13 -5.15 -29.63
CA GLY A 96 -7.38 -5.65 -29.08
C GLY A 96 -7.94 -6.67 -30.07
N GLN A 97 -7.76 -7.95 -29.78
CA GLN A 97 -8.47 -9.01 -30.49
C GLN A 97 -9.86 -9.11 -29.86
N GLY A 98 -10.68 -8.11 -30.17
CA GLY A 98 -12.11 -8.12 -30.00
C GLY A 98 -12.73 -7.89 -31.38
N ARG A 99 -12.94 -8.96 -32.15
CA ARG A 99 -13.96 -8.96 -33.22
C ARG A 99 -14.71 -10.29 -33.20
N ASN A 100 -16.02 -10.11 -33.14
CA ASN A 100 -17.05 -11.09 -32.96
C ASN A 100 -17.33 -11.89 -34.24
N PHE A 101 -17.88 -13.09 -34.04
CA PHE A 101 -18.96 -13.73 -34.79
C PHE A 101 -19.15 -13.52 -36.31
N SER A 102 -19.38 -14.67 -36.97
CA SER A 102 -20.32 -14.96 -38.07
C SER A 102 -19.81 -14.90 -39.52
N GLY A 103 -20.20 -15.92 -40.29
CA GLY A 103 -20.58 -15.74 -41.70
C GLY A 103 -19.71 -16.43 -42.76
N THR A 104 -20.09 -17.66 -43.12
CA THR A 104 -20.32 -18.16 -44.50
C THR A 104 -19.34 -17.87 -45.65
N LEU A 105 -19.06 -18.99 -46.34
CA LEU A 105 -18.57 -19.23 -47.72
C LEU A 105 -17.06 -19.39 -47.91
#